data_AF-A0A398AEJ2-F1
#
_entry.id   AF-A0A398AEJ2-F1
#
_cell.length_a   1.000
_cell.length_b   1.000
_cell.length_c   1.000
_cell.angle_alpha   90.00
_cell.angle_beta   90.00
_cell.angle_gamma   90.00
#
_symmetry.space_group_name_H-M   'P 1'
#
loop_
_entity.id
_entity.type
_entity.pdbx_description
1 polymer ?
#
loop_
_entity_poly.entity_id
_entity_poly.type
_entity_poly.pdbx_seq_one_letter_code
_entity_poly.pdbx_strand_id
1 'polypeptide(L)'
;MGLPSLKPCLLLIFLFLLNVSTINSKRSKVEPVLFGGNFQALYVIGDSLVDSGNNNNLNTSVKANFAPYGSDFEGGKPTGRFSNGKTIADYIAIYYGLPLAPAYMGLSEEQKNNISTGINYASASCGIFPDTGTRLGKCLSLSDQVDLFEKTIDNNLKKKFKTQSELTKHLAGSLFMTAIGVNDYAFYFKETTDPNEFAEKLLHDFLMQIKRLHELGARKFFINNLKPLGCYPNYIVANTVPRGSCSKYLNQGVAKYNAKLRKSLTHLKKKFSEASFLYSDYFNFMLGLRGPLTNQVSSNLINSISPCCPSVYDGDKRTSCPPGSSSCKVPDTHIFFDPFHPTELANFMYSIGCFQQRKVCEVV
;
A
#
# COMPACT_ATOMS: atom_id res chain seq x y z
N MET A 1 56.37 34.24 -8.30
CA MET A 1 55.84 33.67 -7.04
C MET A 1 54.35 33.96 -7.01
N GLY A 2 53.38 33.06 -6.95
CA GLY A 2 53.34 31.60 -6.99
C GLY A 2 51.92 31.19 -7.44
N LEU A 3 51.77 30.01 -8.05
CA LEU A 3 50.46 29.48 -8.42
C LEU A 3 49.60 29.21 -7.17
N PRO A 4 48.27 29.39 -7.23
CA PRO A 4 47.39 28.93 -6.17
C PRO A 4 47.35 27.39 -6.16
N SER A 5 47.57 26.84 -4.97
CA SER A 5 47.55 25.41 -4.67
C SER A 5 46.23 24.78 -5.13
N LEU A 6 46.33 23.71 -5.93
CA LEU A 6 45.24 22.76 -6.11
C LEU A 6 44.91 22.14 -4.74
N LYS A 7 43.64 22.17 -4.37
CA LYS A 7 43.12 21.57 -3.13
C LYS A 7 43.22 20.03 -3.17
N PRO A 8 43.45 19.34 -2.04
CA PRO A 8 43.61 17.88 -1.95
C PRO A 8 42.39 17.05 -2.41
N CYS A 9 41.25 17.68 -2.71
CA CYS A 9 40.01 17.01 -3.10
C CYS A 9 40.03 16.46 -4.54
N LEU A 10 40.84 17.03 -5.44
CA LEU A 10 40.88 16.60 -6.85
C LEU A 10 41.73 15.33 -7.08
N LEU A 11 42.69 15.03 -6.19
CA LEU A 11 43.48 13.79 -6.27
C LEU A 11 42.70 12.54 -5.83
N LEU A 12 41.72 12.70 -4.93
CA LEU A 12 40.84 11.61 -4.48
C LEU A 12 39.89 11.14 -5.58
N ILE A 13 39.43 12.05 -6.45
CA ILE A 13 38.55 11.70 -7.58
C ILE A 13 39.32 10.93 -8.66
N PHE A 14 40.60 11.25 -8.89
CA PHE A 14 41.43 10.54 -9.87
C PHE A 14 41.83 9.13 -9.43
N LEU A 15 42.00 8.89 -8.12
CA LEU A 15 42.29 7.55 -7.57
C LEU A 15 41.09 6.60 -7.59
N PHE A 16 39.86 7.12 -7.60
CA PHE A 16 38.65 6.29 -7.78
C PHE A 16 38.40 5.88 -9.23
N LEU A 17 38.95 6.61 -10.22
CA LEU A 17 38.78 6.30 -11.64
C LEU A 17 39.80 5.29 -12.20
N LEU A 18 40.90 5.02 -11.48
CA LEU A 18 41.92 4.05 -11.90
C LEU A 18 41.74 2.64 -11.31
N ASN A 19 40.72 2.43 -10.47
CA ASN A 19 40.33 1.11 -9.97
C ASN A 19 39.07 0.57 -10.66
N VAL A 20 38.90 0.86 -11.96
CA VAL A 20 38.03 0.04 -12.82
C VAL A 20 38.80 -1.23 -13.15
N SER A 21 38.96 -2.08 -12.13
CA SER A 21 39.20 -3.50 -12.36
C SER A 21 38.01 -3.99 -13.18
N THR A 22 38.31 -4.60 -14.33
CA THR A 22 37.34 -5.29 -15.16
C THR A 22 36.68 -6.40 -14.33
N ILE A 23 35.60 -6.06 -13.62
CA ILE A 23 34.66 -7.04 -13.09
C ILE A 23 33.99 -7.61 -14.33
N ASN A 24 34.55 -8.72 -14.80
CA ASN A 24 33.90 -9.59 -15.75
C ASN A 24 32.65 -10.10 -15.04
N SER A 25 31.55 -9.34 -15.16
CA SER A 25 30.26 -9.68 -14.61
C SER A 25 29.81 -10.93 -15.34
N LYS A 26 30.13 -12.11 -14.77
CA LYS A 26 29.38 -13.31 -15.05
C LYS A 26 27.94 -12.93 -14.77
N ARG A 27 27.14 -12.84 -15.84
CA ARG A 27 25.71 -12.59 -15.80
C ARG A 27 25.15 -13.54 -14.74
N SER A 28 24.87 -13.00 -13.55
CA SER A 28 24.26 -13.78 -12.49
C SER A 28 23.03 -14.40 -13.11
N LYS A 29 22.86 -15.72 -12.95
CA LYS A 29 21.57 -16.34 -13.23
C LYS A 29 20.57 -15.49 -12.46
N VAL A 30 19.71 -14.78 -13.20
CA VAL A 30 18.62 -14.02 -12.61
C VAL A 30 17.77 -15.08 -11.96
N GLU A 31 17.95 -15.27 -10.65
CA GLU A 31 16.97 -15.98 -9.85
C GLU A 31 15.63 -15.35 -10.18
N PRO A 32 14.58 -16.15 -10.42
CA PRO A 32 13.27 -15.60 -10.73
C PRO A 32 12.92 -14.62 -9.63
N VAL A 33 12.95 -13.32 -9.99
CA VAL A 33 12.43 -12.26 -9.15
C VAL A 33 11.01 -12.69 -8.82
N LEU A 34 10.65 -12.62 -7.55
CA LEU A 34 9.32 -13.01 -7.13
C LEU A 34 8.33 -12.06 -7.85
N PHE A 35 7.64 -12.58 -8.87
CA PHE A 35 6.99 -11.82 -9.96
C PHE A 35 7.92 -11.07 -10.93
N GLY A 36 8.92 -11.76 -11.50
CA GLY A 36 9.90 -11.26 -12.48
C GLY A 36 9.32 -10.93 -13.87
N GLY A 37 8.19 -10.24 -13.92
CA GLY A 37 7.57 -9.76 -15.14
C GLY A 37 7.77 -8.26 -15.32
N ASN A 38 7.95 -7.85 -16.58
CA ASN A 38 7.56 -6.52 -16.99
C ASN A 38 6.02 -6.49 -17.06
N PHE A 39 5.39 -5.64 -16.26
CA PHE A 39 3.93 -5.51 -16.23
C PHE A 39 3.47 -4.46 -17.22
N GLN A 40 2.33 -4.71 -17.87
CA GLN A 40 1.76 -3.75 -18.81
C GLN A 40 1.06 -2.58 -18.10
N ALA A 41 0.50 -2.85 -16.92
CA ALA A 41 -0.20 -1.87 -16.10
C ALA A 41 -0.20 -2.28 -14.62
N LEU A 42 -0.45 -1.31 -13.75
CA LEU A 42 -0.77 -1.51 -12.33
C LEU A 42 -2.17 -0.97 -12.04
N TYR A 43 -3.12 -1.88 -11.77
CA TYR A 43 -4.46 -1.53 -11.29
C TYR A 43 -4.49 -1.67 -9.77
N VAL A 44 -4.82 -0.59 -9.07
CA VAL A 44 -4.77 -0.53 -7.60
C VAL A 44 -6.18 -0.49 -7.05
N ILE A 45 -6.52 -1.48 -6.22
CA ILE A 45 -7.77 -1.62 -5.50
C ILE A 45 -7.44 -1.61 -4.00
N GLY A 46 -8.15 -0.84 -3.19
CA GLY A 46 -7.77 -0.71 -1.79
C GLY A 46 -8.53 0.32 -0.97
N ASP A 47 -8.02 0.53 0.24
CA ASP A 47 -8.44 1.60 1.14
C ASP A 47 -7.40 2.75 1.17
N SER A 48 -7.41 3.53 2.26
CA SER A 48 -6.53 4.68 2.47
C SER A 48 -5.03 4.34 2.44
N LEU A 49 -4.63 3.08 2.66
CA LEU A 49 -3.23 2.67 2.58
C LEU A 49 -2.64 2.83 1.18
N VAL A 50 -3.48 2.86 0.16
CA VAL A 50 -3.07 2.93 -1.25
C VAL A 50 -3.89 3.93 -2.08
N ASP A 51 -4.78 4.71 -1.47
CA ASP A 51 -5.48 5.80 -2.15
C ASP A 51 -4.49 6.87 -2.63
N SER A 52 -4.59 7.24 -3.90
CA SER A 52 -3.75 8.27 -4.54
C SER A 52 -4.45 9.63 -4.68
N GLY A 53 -5.69 9.75 -4.19
CA GLY A 53 -6.50 10.98 -4.21
C GLY A 53 -7.94 10.81 -4.71
N ASN A 54 -8.49 9.60 -4.78
CA ASN A 54 -9.89 9.39 -5.18
C ASN A 54 -10.84 10.11 -4.24
N ASN A 55 -10.60 10.02 -2.94
CA ASN A 55 -11.42 10.66 -1.92
C ASN A 55 -11.49 12.19 -2.02
N ASN A 56 -10.53 12.84 -2.70
CA ASN A 56 -10.56 14.29 -2.91
C ASN A 56 -11.80 14.72 -3.70
N ASN A 57 -12.24 13.86 -4.62
CA ASN A 57 -13.34 14.07 -5.56
C ASN A 57 -14.67 13.44 -5.09
N LEU A 58 -14.72 12.99 -3.83
CA LEU A 58 -15.92 12.46 -3.19
C LEU A 58 -16.46 13.43 -2.15
N ASN A 59 -17.78 13.38 -1.91
CA ASN A 59 -18.41 14.11 -0.83
C ASN A 59 -18.21 13.33 0.48
N THR A 60 -17.08 13.57 1.14
CA THR A 60 -16.64 12.87 2.35
C THR A 60 -15.78 13.75 3.23
N SER A 61 -15.78 13.47 4.53
CA SER A 61 -14.86 14.09 5.50
C SER A 61 -13.45 13.49 5.46
N VAL A 62 -13.29 12.32 4.83
CA VAL A 62 -12.05 11.54 4.85
C VAL A 62 -11.18 11.93 3.65
N LYS A 63 -10.31 12.93 3.82
CA LYS A 63 -9.41 13.44 2.78
C LYS A 63 -7.98 13.63 3.32
N ALA A 64 -7.02 13.61 2.41
CA ALA A 64 -5.60 13.87 2.66
C ALA A 64 -5.02 14.87 1.64
N ASN A 65 -5.85 15.82 1.17
CA ASN A 65 -5.49 16.88 0.21
C ASN A 65 -5.10 18.20 0.89
N PHE A 66 -4.55 18.13 2.09
CA PHE A 66 -4.11 19.28 2.88
C PHE A 66 -2.83 18.95 3.63
N ALA A 67 -2.05 19.97 3.98
CA ALA A 67 -0.84 19.80 4.79
C ALA A 67 -1.21 19.26 6.19
N PRO A 68 -0.41 18.34 6.77
CA PRO A 68 0.95 17.98 6.36
C PRO A 68 1.05 16.78 5.40
N TYR A 69 -0.04 16.22 4.89
CA TYR A 69 0.03 15.11 3.94
C TYR A 69 0.76 15.52 2.66
N GLY A 70 1.59 14.63 2.12
CA GLY A 70 2.40 14.90 0.93
C GLY A 70 3.61 15.82 1.16
N SER A 71 4.04 16.08 2.40
CA SER A 71 5.22 16.89 2.72
C SER A 71 6.50 16.46 1.99
N ASP A 72 6.63 15.16 1.71
CA ASP A 72 7.81 14.53 1.10
C ASP A 72 7.56 14.19 -0.37
N PHE A 73 6.36 14.47 -0.87
CA PHE A 73 6.04 14.44 -2.29
C PHE A 73 6.65 15.66 -2.99
N GLU A 74 6.79 15.60 -4.32
CA GLU A 74 7.43 16.68 -5.09
C GLU A 74 6.78 18.05 -4.83
N GLY A 75 7.59 19.00 -4.35
CA GLY A 75 7.15 20.34 -3.97
C GLY A 75 6.31 20.42 -2.69
N GLY A 76 6.29 19.37 -1.86
CA GLY A 76 5.54 19.31 -0.60
C GLY A 76 4.02 19.37 -0.78
N LYS A 77 3.52 18.93 -1.93
CA LYS A 77 2.11 19.07 -2.32
C LYS A 77 1.26 17.91 -1.82
N PRO A 78 0.15 18.17 -1.10
CA PRO A 78 -0.81 17.14 -0.75
C PRO A 78 -1.46 16.53 -1.99
N THR A 79 -1.28 15.23 -2.21
CA THR A 79 -1.87 14.54 -3.37
C THR A 79 -3.19 13.84 -3.05
N GLY A 80 -3.55 13.71 -1.76
CA GLY A 80 -4.61 12.80 -1.32
C GLY A 80 -4.12 11.41 -0.89
N ARG A 81 -2.81 11.17 -0.86
CA ARG A 81 -2.21 10.00 -0.21
C ARG A 81 -2.23 10.21 1.31
N PHE A 82 -2.69 9.22 2.05
CA PHE A 82 -2.71 9.26 3.52
C PHE A 82 -1.32 8.94 4.10
N SER A 83 -0.32 9.76 3.75
CA SER A 83 1.07 9.66 4.21
C SER A 83 1.79 11.00 4.01
N ASN A 84 3.01 11.14 4.55
CA ASN A 84 3.91 12.23 4.16
C ASN A 84 4.32 12.16 2.68
N GLY A 85 4.24 10.99 2.05
CA GLY A 85 4.62 10.85 0.64
C GLY A 85 4.09 9.58 0.00
N LYS A 86 4.96 8.80 -0.63
CA LYS A 86 4.59 7.62 -1.42
C LYS A 86 4.05 6.47 -0.57
N THR A 87 3.02 5.82 -1.12
CA THR A 87 2.39 4.61 -0.60
C THR A 87 3.07 3.35 -1.12
N ILE A 88 2.69 2.18 -0.59
CA ILE A 88 3.17 0.90 -1.10
C ILE A 88 2.81 0.67 -2.58
N ALA A 89 1.68 1.19 -3.07
CA ALA A 89 1.29 1.10 -4.48
C ALA A 89 2.22 1.91 -5.39
N ASP A 90 2.70 3.06 -4.90
CA ASP A 90 3.66 3.89 -5.63
C ASP A 90 5.02 3.20 -5.73
N TYR A 91 5.48 2.59 -4.64
CA TYR A 91 6.73 1.83 -4.66
C TYR A 91 6.65 0.58 -5.54
N ILE A 92 5.48 -0.07 -5.65
CA ILE A 92 5.25 -1.13 -6.64
C ILE A 92 5.42 -0.59 -8.05
N ALA A 93 4.79 0.54 -8.38
CA ALA A 93 4.91 1.15 -9.70
C ALA A 93 6.38 1.49 -10.01
N ILE A 94 7.08 2.13 -9.08
CA ILE A 94 8.51 2.47 -9.22
C ILE A 94 9.36 1.22 -9.44
N TYR A 95 9.15 0.18 -8.63
CA TYR A 95 9.94 -1.06 -8.73
C TYR A 95 9.79 -1.73 -10.10
N TYR A 96 8.59 -1.70 -10.69
CA TYR A 96 8.32 -2.26 -12.01
C TYR A 96 8.48 -1.28 -13.18
N GLY A 97 8.98 -0.07 -12.93
CA GLY A 97 9.19 0.95 -13.97
C GLY A 97 7.90 1.49 -14.60
N LEU A 98 6.79 1.43 -13.87
CA LEU A 98 5.50 1.97 -14.28
C LEU A 98 5.31 3.40 -13.76
N PRO A 99 4.53 4.25 -14.46
CA PRO A 99 4.03 5.49 -13.90
C PRO A 99 3.21 5.24 -12.62
N LEU A 100 3.21 6.19 -11.69
CA LEU A 100 2.32 6.12 -10.53
C LEU A 100 0.86 6.08 -10.99
N ALA A 101 0.09 5.11 -10.50
CA ALA A 101 -1.30 4.94 -10.89
C ALA A 101 -2.13 6.15 -10.42
N PRO A 102 -2.75 6.93 -11.34
CA PRO A 102 -3.55 8.09 -10.97
C PRO A 102 -4.89 7.70 -10.37
N ALA A 103 -5.47 8.58 -9.55
CA ALA A 103 -6.79 8.40 -8.95
C ALA A 103 -7.91 8.47 -10.01
N TYR A 104 -8.67 7.39 -10.19
CA TYR A 104 -9.78 7.30 -11.15
C TYR A 104 -10.75 8.49 -11.08
N MET A 105 -11.15 8.90 -9.86
CA MET A 105 -12.14 9.94 -9.64
C MET A 105 -11.64 11.35 -9.98
N GLY A 106 -10.32 11.54 -10.12
CA GLY A 106 -9.71 12.81 -10.49
C GLY A 106 -9.40 12.96 -11.99
N LEU A 107 -9.71 11.95 -12.80
CA LEU A 107 -9.41 11.94 -14.23
C LEU A 107 -10.62 12.39 -15.05
N SER A 108 -10.36 13.22 -16.07
CA SER A 108 -11.32 13.45 -17.16
C SER A 108 -11.43 12.20 -18.04
N GLU A 109 -12.52 12.08 -18.81
CA GLU A 109 -12.68 10.97 -19.76
C GLU A 109 -11.59 10.95 -20.84
N GLU A 110 -11.11 12.13 -21.28
CA GLU A 110 -9.98 12.23 -22.20
C GLU A 110 -8.71 11.62 -21.60
N GLN A 111 -8.39 11.95 -20.35
CA GLN A 111 -7.23 11.39 -19.67
C GLN A 111 -7.36 9.87 -19.52
N LYS A 112 -8.54 9.35 -19.12
CA LYS A 112 -8.80 7.91 -19.01
C LYS A 112 -8.60 7.18 -20.34
N ASN A 113 -9.05 7.75 -21.45
CA ASN A 113 -8.85 7.18 -22.79
C ASN A 113 -7.36 7.06 -23.17
N ASN A 114 -6.52 7.94 -22.62
CA ASN A 114 -5.09 7.96 -22.90
C ASN A 114 -4.25 7.07 -21.97
N ILE A 115 -4.81 6.57 -20.86
CA ILE A 115 -4.09 5.74 -19.89
C ILE A 115 -4.27 4.25 -20.21
N SER A 116 -3.16 3.55 -20.41
CA SER A 116 -3.11 2.08 -20.46
C SER A 116 -2.20 1.46 -19.41
N THR A 117 -1.44 2.26 -18.68
CA THR A 117 -0.46 1.80 -17.66
C THR A 117 -1.08 1.54 -16.30
N GLY A 118 -2.40 1.64 -16.18
CA GLY A 118 -3.15 1.34 -14.97
C GLY A 118 -3.68 2.57 -14.25
N ILE A 119 -4.69 2.35 -13.41
CA ILE A 119 -5.43 3.38 -12.67
C ILE A 119 -5.64 2.87 -11.24
N ASN A 120 -5.71 3.81 -10.30
CA ASN A 120 -5.99 3.56 -8.90
C ASN A 120 -7.46 3.84 -8.57
N TYR A 121 -8.16 2.84 -8.06
CA TYR A 121 -9.56 2.87 -7.65
C TYR A 121 -9.74 2.89 -6.13
N ALA A 122 -8.65 2.80 -5.37
CA ALA A 122 -8.69 2.72 -3.92
C ALA A 122 -9.38 3.94 -3.30
N SER A 123 -10.08 3.73 -2.19
CA SER A 123 -10.84 4.78 -1.52
C SER A 123 -10.76 4.65 -0.01
N ALA A 124 -10.32 5.72 0.64
CA ALA A 124 -10.20 5.76 2.09
C ALA A 124 -11.56 5.55 2.80
N SER A 125 -11.49 5.04 4.03
CA SER A 125 -12.59 4.64 4.94
C SER A 125 -13.45 3.45 4.54
N CYS A 126 -13.57 3.14 3.25
CA CYS A 126 -14.36 2.01 2.78
C CYS A 126 -13.69 0.66 3.05
N GLY A 127 -14.49 -0.40 2.97
CA GLY A 127 -14.05 -1.76 3.22
C GLY A 127 -14.51 -2.73 2.15
N ILE A 128 -14.41 -4.02 2.48
CA ILE A 128 -14.93 -5.10 1.64
C ILE A 128 -16.46 -5.11 1.70
N PHE A 129 -17.04 -4.90 2.88
CA PHE A 129 -18.49 -4.75 3.00
C PHE A 129 -18.97 -3.42 2.40
N PRO A 130 -20.13 -3.41 1.71
CA PRO A 130 -20.65 -2.20 1.07
C PRO A 130 -20.86 -1.02 2.02
N ASP A 131 -21.29 -1.29 3.25
CA ASP A 131 -21.66 -0.26 4.22
C ASP A 131 -20.48 0.28 5.05
N THR A 132 -19.30 -0.36 4.96
CA THR A 132 -18.11 0.05 5.73
C THR A 132 -17.74 1.49 5.39
N GLY A 133 -17.60 2.35 6.41
CA GLY A 133 -17.14 3.73 6.23
C GLY A 133 -18.21 4.74 5.83
N THR A 134 -19.41 4.32 5.40
CA THR A 134 -20.48 5.20 4.87
C THR A 134 -20.89 6.34 5.81
N ARG A 135 -20.82 6.12 7.13
CA ARG A 135 -21.09 7.15 8.15
C ARG A 135 -20.12 8.36 8.11
N LEU A 136 -18.97 8.23 7.43
CA LEU A 136 -17.98 9.30 7.28
C LEU A 136 -18.17 10.10 5.96
N GLY A 137 -19.14 9.70 5.14
CA GLY A 137 -19.43 10.25 3.82
C GLY A 137 -19.27 9.20 2.72
N LYS A 138 -19.30 9.66 1.46
CA LYS A 138 -19.17 8.77 0.29
C LYS A 138 -17.74 8.22 0.19
N CYS A 139 -17.62 6.90 0.09
CA CYS A 139 -16.40 6.21 -0.29
C CYS A 139 -16.73 5.09 -1.28
N LEU A 140 -15.72 4.41 -1.84
CA LEU A 140 -15.89 3.32 -2.80
C LEU A 140 -15.60 1.98 -2.13
N SER A 141 -16.64 1.15 -1.91
CA SER A 141 -16.48 -0.20 -1.38
C SER A 141 -15.67 -1.08 -2.36
N LEU A 142 -15.20 -2.25 -1.93
CA LEU A 142 -14.48 -3.16 -2.83
C LEU A 142 -15.27 -3.46 -4.11
N SER A 143 -16.59 -3.66 -4.01
CA SER A 143 -17.43 -3.90 -5.18
C SER A 143 -17.48 -2.70 -6.11
N ASP A 144 -17.64 -1.49 -5.58
CA ASP A 144 -17.64 -0.26 -6.39
C ASP A 144 -16.32 -0.10 -7.15
N GLN A 145 -15.20 -0.43 -6.53
CA GLN A 145 -13.88 -0.34 -7.16
C GLN A 145 -13.73 -1.32 -8.32
N VAL A 146 -14.27 -2.55 -8.20
CA VAL A 146 -14.31 -3.52 -9.30
C VAL A 146 -15.24 -3.03 -10.42
N ASP A 147 -16.37 -2.42 -10.10
CA ASP A 147 -17.29 -1.84 -11.09
C ASP A 147 -16.64 -0.68 -11.87
N LEU A 148 -15.81 0.14 -11.20
CA LEU A 148 -15.04 1.19 -11.86
C LEU A 148 -13.95 0.62 -12.79
N PHE A 149 -13.34 -0.50 -12.41
CA PHE A 149 -12.40 -1.20 -13.28
C PHE A 149 -13.10 -1.79 -14.51
N GLU A 150 -14.26 -2.43 -14.34
CA GLU A 150 -15.09 -2.91 -15.46
C GLU A 150 -15.47 -1.76 -16.41
N LYS A 151 -15.91 -0.62 -15.87
CA LYS A 151 -16.16 0.60 -16.66
C LYS A 151 -14.91 1.10 -17.39
N THR A 152 -13.73 0.97 -16.79
CA THR A 152 -12.45 1.34 -17.44
C THR A 152 -12.18 0.44 -18.65
N ILE A 153 -12.45 -0.87 -18.53
CA ILE A 153 -12.33 -1.80 -19.66
C ILE A 153 -13.27 -1.36 -20.79
N ASP A 154 -14.55 -1.19 -20.47
CA ASP A 154 -15.59 -0.94 -21.47
C ASP A 154 -15.47 0.41 -22.17
N ASN A 155 -15.22 1.46 -21.39
CA ASN A 155 -15.28 2.82 -21.89
C ASN A 155 -13.94 3.36 -22.40
N ASN A 156 -12.82 2.80 -21.93
CA ASN A 156 -11.50 3.36 -22.19
C ASN A 156 -10.58 2.34 -22.88
N LEU A 157 -10.33 1.18 -22.28
CA LEU A 157 -9.35 0.23 -22.83
C LEU A 157 -9.81 -0.40 -24.15
N LYS A 158 -11.09 -0.74 -24.30
CA LYS A 158 -11.64 -1.24 -25.58
C LYS A 158 -11.48 -0.28 -26.75
N LYS A 159 -11.39 1.03 -26.49
CA LYS A 159 -11.13 2.05 -27.53
C LYS A 159 -9.65 2.14 -27.90
N LYS A 160 -8.77 1.75 -26.98
CA LYS A 160 -7.32 1.87 -27.13
C LYS A 160 -6.69 0.63 -27.79
N PHE A 161 -7.19 -0.56 -27.50
CA PHE A 161 -6.72 -1.80 -28.12
C PHE A 161 -7.54 -2.12 -29.37
N LYS A 162 -6.88 -2.52 -30.46
CA LYS A 162 -7.53 -2.72 -31.77
C LYS A 162 -8.32 -4.02 -31.83
N THR A 163 -7.93 -5.01 -31.02
CA THR A 163 -8.56 -6.33 -30.99
C THR A 163 -8.81 -6.81 -29.57
N GLN A 164 -9.79 -7.70 -29.41
CA GLN A 164 -10.07 -8.36 -28.14
C GLN A 164 -8.86 -9.16 -27.63
N SER A 165 -8.06 -9.74 -28.54
CA SER A 165 -6.86 -10.51 -28.18
C SER A 165 -5.78 -9.61 -27.54
N GLU A 166 -5.55 -8.42 -28.10
CA GLU A 166 -4.62 -7.43 -27.54
C GLU A 166 -5.06 -6.98 -26.14
N LEU A 167 -6.35 -6.67 -25.97
CA LEU A 167 -6.92 -6.30 -24.67
C LEU A 167 -6.76 -7.43 -23.65
N THR A 168 -7.13 -8.65 -24.00
CA THR A 168 -6.98 -9.82 -23.12
C THR A 168 -5.51 -10.03 -22.71
N LYS A 169 -4.57 -9.91 -23.66
CA LYS A 169 -3.13 -10.00 -23.38
C LYS A 169 -2.65 -8.88 -22.47
N HIS A 170 -3.14 -7.65 -22.67
CA HIS A 170 -2.83 -6.52 -21.81
C HIS A 170 -3.28 -6.76 -20.36
N LEU A 171 -4.54 -7.15 -20.18
CA LEU A 171 -5.12 -7.41 -18.85
C LEU A 171 -4.42 -8.58 -18.15
N ALA A 172 -4.18 -9.69 -18.84
CA ALA A 172 -3.43 -10.83 -18.30
C ALA A 172 -1.97 -10.47 -17.98
N GLY A 173 -1.39 -9.51 -18.72
CA GLY A 173 -0.04 -8.99 -18.53
C GLY A 173 0.09 -7.96 -17.40
N SER A 174 -1.01 -7.47 -16.85
CA SER A 174 -1.07 -6.41 -15.85
C SER A 174 -1.07 -6.94 -14.41
N LEU A 175 -0.62 -6.11 -13.45
CA LEU A 175 -0.63 -6.40 -12.02
C LEU A 175 -1.87 -5.78 -11.36
N PHE A 176 -2.56 -6.57 -10.53
CA PHE A 176 -3.73 -6.15 -9.77
C PHE A 176 -3.40 -6.19 -8.28
N MET A 177 -3.26 -5.01 -7.68
CA MET A 177 -2.98 -4.89 -6.26
C MET A 177 -4.26 -4.74 -5.45
N THR A 178 -4.36 -5.47 -4.34
CA THR A 178 -5.40 -5.28 -3.33
C THR A 178 -4.82 -4.95 -1.95
N ALA A 179 -5.32 -3.89 -1.31
CA ALA A 179 -5.05 -3.59 0.10
C ALA A 179 -6.31 -3.00 0.76
N ILE A 180 -7.22 -3.87 1.22
CA ILE A 180 -8.53 -3.50 1.78
C ILE A 180 -9.00 -4.53 2.80
N GLY A 181 -9.80 -4.10 3.78
CA GLY A 181 -10.50 -4.99 4.72
C GLY A 181 -10.30 -4.65 6.19
N VAL A 182 -9.28 -3.85 6.52
CA VAL A 182 -9.01 -3.49 7.92
C VAL A 182 -10.08 -2.53 8.46
N ASN A 183 -10.71 -1.74 7.59
CA ASN A 183 -11.82 -0.87 7.98
C ASN A 183 -13.04 -1.69 8.42
N ASP A 184 -13.31 -2.85 7.82
CA ASP A 184 -14.42 -3.71 8.26
C ASP A 184 -14.23 -4.15 9.73
N TYR A 185 -12.99 -4.51 10.09
CA TYR A 185 -12.63 -4.76 11.50
C TYR A 185 -12.79 -3.52 12.38
N ALA A 186 -12.31 -2.36 11.92
CA ALA A 186 -12.39 -1.12 12.69
C ALA A 186 -13.84 -0.67 12.96
N PHE A 187 -14.77 -0.96 12.05
CA PHE A 187 -16.17 -0.51 12.15
C PHE A 187 -17.09 -1.53 12.82
N TYR A 188 -16.88 -2.83 12.58
CA TYR A 188 -17.87 -3.86 12.93
C TYR A 188 -17.35 -4.95 13.87
N PHE A 189 -16.05 -5.15 14.00
CA PHE A 189 -15.51 -6.20 14.87
C PHE A 189 -15.45 -5.73 16.33
N LYS A 190 -16.29 -6.32 17.18
CA LYS A 190 -16.42 -6.02 18.61
C LYS A 190 -16.17 -7.28 19.44
N GLU A 191 -15.96 -7.16 20.74
CA GLU A 191 -15.72 -8.32 21.64
C GLU A 191 -16.81 -9.38 21.61
N THR A 192 -18.05 -9.01 21.28
CA THR A 192 -19.19 -9.93 21.14
C THR A 192 -19.26 -10.63 19.78
N THR A 193 -18.38 -10.28 18.84
CA THR A 193 -18.35 -10.85 17.50
C THR A 193 -17.53 -12.14 17.48
N ASP A 194 -18.05 -13.23 16.91
CA ASP A 194 -17.24 -14.43 16.70
C ASP A 194 -16.12 -14.14 15.66
N PRO A 195 -14.83 -14.30 16.04
CA PRO A 195 -13.73 -13.96 15.15
C PRO A 195 -13.60 -14.85 13.91
N ASN A 196 -14.09 -16.09 13.95
CA ASN A 196 -14.05 -16.98 12.79
C ASN A 196 -15.17 -16.64 11.82
N GLU A 197 -16.40 -16.46 12.32
CA GLU A 197 -17.57 -16.10 11.51
C GLU A 197 -17.35 -14.77 10.79
N PHE A 198 -16.84 -13.75 11.51
CA PHE A 198 -16.52 -12.46 10.90
C PHE A 198 -15.46 -12.59 9.79
N ALA A 199 -14.38 -13.31 10.07
CA ALA A 199 -13.31 -13.54 9.10
C ALA A 199 -13.80 -14.32 7.88
N GLU A 200 -14.68 -15.31 8.06
CA GLU A 200 -15.25 -16.11 6.97
C GLU A 200 -16.18 -15.29 6.09
N LYS A 201 -17.09 -14.52 6.68
CA LYS A 201 -17.97 -13.63 5.95
C LYS A 201 -17.19 -12.59 5.15
N LEU A 202 -16.23 -11.92 5.78
CA LEU A 202 -15.39 -10.91 5.12
C LEU A 202 -14.57 -11.53 3.99
N LEU A 203 -14.01 -12.72 4.21
CA LEU A 203 -13.22 -13.41 3.19
C LEU A 203 -14.09 -13.90 2.03
N HIS A 204 -15.31 -14.35 2.29
CA HIS A 204 -16.25 -14.74 1.24
C HIS A 204 -16.48 -13.57 0.27
N ASP A 205 -16.84 -12.40 0.79
CA ASP A 205 -17.10 -11.20 -0.01
C ASP A 205 -15.85 -10.74 -0.77
N PHE A 206 -14.67 -10.79 -0.13
CA PHE A 206 -13.41 -10.50 -0.81
C PHE A 206 -13.15 -11.44 -1.99
N LEU A 207 -13.28 -12.75 -1.78
CA LEU A 207 -12.99 -13.75 -2.83
C LEU A 207 -14.00 -13.68 -3.99
N MET A 208 -15.24 -13.25 -3.75
CA MET A 208 -16.19 -12.96 -4.83
C MET A 208 -15.65 -11.85 -5.76
N GLN A 209 -15.08 -10.79 -5.19
CA GLN A 209 -14.54 -9.69 -5.98
C GLN A 209 -13.23 -10.07 -6.68
N ILE A 210 -12.39 -10.90 -6.07
CA ILE A 210 -11.21 -11.50 -6.75
C ILE A 210 -11.63 -12.37 -7.93
N LYS A 211 -12.73 -13.14 -7.79
CA LYS A 211 -13.31 -13.91 -8.90
C LYS A 211 -13.79 -13.00 -10.03
N ARG A 212 -14.51 -11.92 -9.72
CA ARG A 212 -14.95 -10.94 -10.72
C ARG A 212 -13.77 -10.31 -11.47
N LEU A 213 -12.71 -9.91 -10.76
CA LEU A 213 -11.49 -9.40 -11.41
C LEU A 213 -10.86 -10.43 -12.35
N HIS A 214 -10.82 -11.72 -11.96
CA HIS A 214 -10.34 -12.79 -12.84
C HIS A 214 -11.23 -12.98 -14.08
N GLU A 215 -12.54 -12.96 -13.91
CA GLU A 215 -13.51 -13.01 -15.02
C GLU A 215 -13.33 -11.82 -15.98
N LEU A 216 -12.96 -10.64 -15.47
CA LEU A 216 -12.62 -9.44 -16.25
C LEU A 216 -11.23 -9.50 -16.90
N GLY A 217 -10.45 -10.56 -16.72
CA GLY A 217 -9.16 -10.77 -17.40
C GLY A 217 -7.92 -10.60 -16.51
N ALA A 218 -8.07 -10.30 -15.22
CA ALA A 218 -6.94 -10.25 -14.31
C ALA A 218 -6.31 -11.64 -14.12
N ARG A 219 -4.98 -11.72 -14.18
CA ARG A 219 -4.23 -12.98 -13.98
C ARG A 219 -3.14 -12.87 -12.92
N LYS A 220 -2.57 -11.69 -12.69
CA LYS A 220 -1.46 -11.50 -11.74
C LYS A 220 -1.94 -10.62 -10.60
N PHE A 221 -2.05 -11.21 -9.42
CA PHE A 221 -2.59 -10.55 -8.24
C PHE A 221 -1.51 -10.31 -7.20
N PHE A 222 -1.41 -9.07 -6.70
CA PHE A 222 -0.70 -8.72 -5.49
C PHE A 222 -1.73 -8.58 -4.36
N ILE A 223 -1.78 -9.56 -3.46
CA ILE A 223 -2.75 -9.59 -2.38
C ILE A 223 -2.05 -9.23 -1.07
N ASN A 224 -2.27 -7.99 -0.61
CA ASN A 224 -1.79 -7.55 0.68
C ASN A 224 -2.72 -8.05 1.79
N ASN A 225 -2.16 -8.76 2.79
CA ASN A 225 -2.94 -9.13 3.97
C ASN A 225 -3.22 -7.90 4.85
N LEU A 226 -4.13 -8.05 5.82
CA LEU A 226 -4.56 -6.94 6.66
C LEU A 226 -3.46 -6.56 7.65
N LYS A 227 -3.29 -5.25 7.88
CA LYS A 227 -2.36 -4.70 8.89
C LYS A 227 -2.75 -5.06 10.33
N PRO A 228 -1.82 -5.05 11.31
CA PRO A 228 -2.13 -5.32 12.71
C PRO A 228 -2.85 -4.11 13.33
N LEU A 229 -4.15 -3.96 13.07
CA LEU A 229 -4.97 -2.83 13.51
C LEU A 229 -4.78 -2.50 14.99
N GLY A 230 -4.67 -3.55 15.81
CA GLY A 230 -4.51 -3.46 17.25
C GLY A 230 -3.19 -2.85 17.71
N CYS A 231 -2.21 -2.63 16.82
CA CYS A 231 -0.91 -2.05 17.15
C CYS A 231 -0.72 -0.62 16.62
N TYR A 232 -1.68 -0.05 15.90
CA TYR A 232 -1.55 1.31 15.37
C TYR A 232 -1.91 2.33 16.46
N PRO A 233 -1.37 3.56 16.44
CA PRO A 233 -1.67 4.61 17.41
C PRO A 233 -3.07 5.23 17.22
N ASN A 234 -4.06 4.44 16.85
CA ASN A 234 -5.42 4.89 16.62
C ASN A 234 -6.24 4.94 17.92
N TYR A 235 -7.33 5.71 17.87
CA TYR A 235 -8.25 5.85 19.00
C TYR A 235 -8.92 4.54 19.42
N ILE A 236 -8.99 3.52 18.54
CA ILE A 236 -9.62 2.22 18.83
C ILE A 236 -8.85 1.51 19.94
N VAL A 237 -7.52 1.64 19.95
CA VAL A 237 -6.65 0.99 20.94
C VAL A 237 -6.15 1.90 22.04
N ALA A 238 -6.02 3.21 21.77
CA ALA A 238 -5.34 4.13 22.68
C ALA A 238 -5.98 4.22 24.08
N ASN A 239 -7.24 3.80 24.22
CA ASN A 239 -7.98 3.81 25.50
C ASN A 239 -8.35 2.41 26.01
N THR A 240 -7.93 1.35 25.31
CA THR A 240 -8.23 -0.03 25.69
C THR A 240 -6.97 -0.80 26.10
N VAL A 241 -5.78 -0.33 25.72
CA VAL A 241 -4.50 -0.89 26.12
C VAL A 241 -3.49 0.21 26.48
N PRO A 242 -2.44 -0.10 27.28
CA PRO A 242 -1.39 0.87 27.58
C PRO A 242 -0.70 1.41 26.32
N ARG A 243 -0.25 2.67 26.35
CA ARG A 243 0.47 3.29 25.24
C ARG A 243 1.64 2.42 24.78
N GLY A 244 1.75 2.17 23.47
CA GLY A 244 2.77 1.31 22.88
C GLY A 244 2.44 -0.19 22.92
N SER A 245 1.43 -0.62 23.67
CA SER A 245 0.92 -1.99 23.64
C SER A 245 0.01 -2.22 22.45
N CYS A 246 -0.28 -3.50 22.16
CA CYS A 246 -1.23 -3.88 21.13
C CYS A 246 -2.48 -4.55 21.72
N SER A 247 -3.64 -4.27 21.14
CA SER A 247 -4.86 -5.05 21.43
C SER A 247 -4.72 -6.48 20.89
N LYS A 248 -4.57 -7.44 21.81
CA LYS A 248 -4.52 -8.88 21.47
C LYS A 248 -5.79 -9.33 20.78
N TYR A 249 -6.95 -8.85 21.24
CA TYR A 249 -8.25 -9.19 20.69
C TYR A 249 -8.36 -8.82 19.20
N LEU A 250 -8.12 -7.55 18.87
CA LEU A 250 -8.19 -7.07 17.48
C LEU A 250 -7.19 -7.81 16.58
N ASN A 251 -5.96 -7.97 17.04
CA ASN A 251 -4.92 -8.64 16.26
C ASN A 251 -5.17 -10.14 16.07
N GLN A 252 -5.80 -10.82 17.03
CA GLN A 252 -6.21 -12.22 16.86
C GLN A 252 -7.34 -12.36 15.84
N GLY A 253 -8.32 -11.45 15.86
CA GLY A 253 -9.38 -11.39 14.84
C GLY A 253 -8.82 -11.21 13.43
N VAL A 254 -7.92 -10.24 13.26
CA VAL A 254 -7.24 -9.97 11.99
C VAL A 254 -6.34 -11.14 11.55
N ALA A 255 -5.57 -11.74 12.48
CA ALA A 255 -4.69 -12.86 12.16
C ALA A 255 -5.47 -14.09 11.68
N LYS A 256 -6.68 -14.34 12.20
CA LYS A 256 -7.56 -15.40 11.71
C LYS A 256 -7.96 -15.18 10.25
N TYR A 257 -8.35 -13.97 9.87
CA TYR A 257 -8.62 -13.63 8.47
C TYR A 257 -7.38 -13.81 7.60
N ASN A 258 -6.22 -13.28 8.02
CA ASN A 258 -4.98 -13.38 7.24
C ASN A 258 -4.55 -14.85 7.00
N ALA A 259 -4.73 -15.72 8.00
CA ALA A 259 -4.46 -17.15 7.87
C ALA A 259 -5.44 -17.85 6.90
N LYS A 260 -6.74 -17.52 6.97
CA LYS A 260 -7.75 -18.05 6.04
C LYS A 260 -7.51 -17.54 4.61
N LEU A 261 -7.18 -16.25 4.45
CA LEU A 261 -6.84 -15.63 3.17
C LEU A 261 -5.70 -16.38 2.48
N ARG A 262 -4.56 -16.59 3.15
CA ARG A 262 -3.40 -17.30 2.58
C ARG A 262 -3.78 -18.69 2.07
N LYS A 263 -4.56 -19.45 2.86
CA LYS A 263 -5.06 -20.78 2.48
C LYS A 263 -5.99 -20.71 1.25
N SER A 264 -6.91 -19.73 1.23
CA SER A 264 -7.84 -19.55 0.12
C SER A 264 -7.17 -19.17 -1.19
N LEU A 265 -6.10 -18.36 -1.17
CA LEU A 265 -5.33 -18.04 -2.38
C LEU A 265 -4.65 -19.27 -2.99
N THR A 266 -4.12 -20.17 -2.14
CA THR A 266 -3.54 -21.45 -2.59
C THR A 266 -4.60 -22.32 -3.30
N HIS A 267 -5.85 -22.27 -2.84
CA HIS A 267 -6.97 -22.97 -3.47
C HIS A 267 -7.42 -22.30 -4.77
N LEU A 268 -7.53 -20.97 -4.79
CA LEU A 268 -7.89 -20.21 -5.99
C LEU A 268 -6.91 -20.41 -7.13
N LYS A 269 -5.61 -20.48 -6.84
CA LYS A 269 -4.59 -20.79 -7.85
C LYS A 269 -4.85 -22.10 -8.62
N LYS A 270 -5.42 -23.11 -7.96
CA LYS A 270 -5.78 -24.38 -8.60
C LYS A 270 -7.04 -24.28 -9.46
N LYS A 271 -7.90 -23.30 -9.19
CA LYS A 271 -9.19 -23.10 -9.88
C LYS A 271 -9.13 -22.07 -11.00
N PHE A 272 -8.30 -21.05 -10.85
CA PHE A 272 -8.24 -19.92 -11.75
C PHE A 272 -7.16 -20.17 -12.79
N SER A 273 -7.58 -20.44 -14.03
CA SER A 273 -6.65 -20.65 -15.13
C SER A 273 -5.71 -19.46 -15.27
N GLU A 274 -4.41 -19.77 -15.40
CA GLU A 274 -3.32 -18.81 -15.61
C GLU A 274 -3.17 -17.75 -14.51
N ALA A 275 -3.84 -17.92 -13.36
CA ALA A 275 -3.73 -16.98 -12.27
C ALA A 275 -2.47 -17.23 -11.42
N SER A 276 -1.84 -16.15 -10.97
CA SER A 276 -0.73 -16.15 -10.04
C SER A 276 -1.02 -15.16 -8.92
N PHE A 277 -0.76 -15.58 -7.68
CA PHE A 277 -1.00 -14.77 -6.48
C PHE A 277 0.33 -14.52 -5.76
N LEU A 278 0.69 -13.25 -5.63
CA LEU A 278 1.71 -12.76 -4.70
C LEU A 278 1.00 -12.48 -3.38
N TYR A 279 1.21 -13.32 -2.39
CA TYR A 279 0.77 -13.03 -1.04
C TYR A 279 1.80 -12.12 -0.37
N SER A 280 1.34 -11.02 0.23
CA SER A 280 2.16 -10.12 1.02
C SER A 280 1.74 -10.16 2.48
N ASP A 281 2.70 -10.47 3.36
CA ASP A 281 2.53 -10.50 4.81
C ASP A 281 2.82 -9.14 5.46
N TYR A 282 1.99 -8.14 5.13
CA TYR A 282 2.06 -6.80 5.71
C TYR A 282 1.81 -6.81 7.22
N PHE A 283 0.99 -7.74 7.72
CA PHE A 283 0.73 -7.92 9.15
C PHE A 283 2.03 -8.11 9.93
N ASN A 284 2.78 -9.17 9.60
CA ASN A 284 4.00 -9.49 10.32
C ASN A 284 5.13 -8.51 10.02
N PHE A 285 5.17 -7.93 8.81
CA PHE A 285 6.11 -6.84 8.51
C PHE A 285 5.92 -5.64 9.46
N MET A 286 4.68 -5.15 9.61
CA MET A 286 4.40 -4.01 10.49
C MET A 286 4.63 -4.34 11.97
N LEU A 287 4.38 -5.58 12.40
CA LEU A 287 4.77 -6.04 13.74
C LEU A 287 6.30 -6.05 13.91
N GLY A 288 7.03 -6.51 12.89
CA GLY A 288 8.50 -6.53 12.89
C GLY A 288 9.12 -5.15 13.00
N LEU A 289 8.53 -4.13 12.36
CA LEU A 289 8.97 -2.73 12.50
C LEU A 289 8.83 -2.18 13.92
N ARG A 290 7.92 -2.73 14.72
CA ARG A 290 7.79 -2.34 16.14
C ARG A 290 8.89 -2.94 17.03
N GLY A 291 9.48 -4.06 16.60
CA GLY A 291 10.54 -4.80 17.29
C GLY A 291 10.12 -5.47 18.61
N PRO A 292 10.92 -6.43 19.14
CA PRO A 292 11.00 -6.67 20.58
C PRO A 292 11.75 -5.50 21.25
N LEU A 293 11.37 -5.13 22.48
CA LEU A 293 12.04 -4.08 23.29
C LEU A 293 13.57 -4.25 23.47
N THR A 294 14.14 -5.40 23.07
CA THR A 294 15.49 -5.86 23.41
C THR A 294 16.52 -5.84 22.27
N ASN A 295 16.16 -5.60 21.01
CA ASN A 295 17.14 -5.49 19.90
C ASN A 295 17.44 -4.01 19.57
N GLN A 296 18.13 -3.35 20.51
CA GLN A 296 18.21 -1.90 20.64
C GLN A 296 19.18 -1.13 19.72
N VAL A 297 19.92 -1.77 18.80
CA VAL A 297 20.95 -1.03 18.06
C VAL A 297 20.39 -0.34 16.79
N SER A 298 19.29 -0.85 16.21
CA SER A 298 18.57 -0.18 15.10
C SER A 298 17.17 0.34 15.47
N SER A 299 16.61 -0.05 16.62
CA SER A 299 15.26 0.35 17.06
C SER A 299 15.20 1.69 17.78
N ASN A 300 16.35 2.29 18.14
CA ASN A 300 16.37 3.52 18.95
C ASN A 300 16.20 4.81 18.12
N LEU A 301 16.23 4.74 16.79
CA LEU A 301 16.15 5.92 15.90
C LEU A 301 14.76 6.14 15.30
N ILE A 302 13.87 5.14 15.37
CA ILE A 302 12.55 5.20 14.75
C ILE A 302 11.47 4.99 15.80
N ASN A 303 10.61 5.99 15.97
CA ASN A 303 9.45 5.93 16.83
C ASN A 303 8.40 4.98 16.23
N SER A 304 8.20 3.86 16.91
CA SER A 304 7.21 2.84 16.55
C SER A 304 5.92 2.96 17.37
N ILE A 305 5.79 3.97 18.23
CA ILE A 305 4.68 4.08 19.19
C ILE A 305 3.76 5.23 18.84
N SER A 306 4.31 6.39 18.51
CA SER A 306 3.53 7.61 18.21
C SER A 306 3.57 7.93 16.73
N PRO A 307 2.53 8.60 16.20
CA PRO A 307 2.54 9.11 14.84
C PRO A 307 3.33 10.42 14.75
N CYS A 308 3.75 10.77 13.53
CA CYS A 308 4.37 12.07 13.25
C CYS A 308 3.33 13.22 13.30
N CYS A 309 2.09 12.97 12.87
CA CYS A 309 0.98 13.90 12.93
C CYS A 309 -0.16 13.32 13.78
N PRO A 310 -0.67 14.04 14.78
CA PRO A 310 -0.18 15.36 15.22
C PRO A 310 1.17 15.25 15.93
N SER A 311 1.95 16.34 15.89
CA SER A 311 3.27 16.45 16.54
C SER A 311 3.24 16.21 18.04
N VAL A 312 2.09 16.48 18.69
CA VAL A 312 1.82 16.12 20.08
C VAL A 312 0.76 15.02 20.06
N TYR A 313 1.19 13.82 20.46
CA TYR A 313 0.33 12.66 20.58
C TYR A 313 0.32 12.15 22.03
N ASP A 314 -0.82 12.29 22.67
CA ASP A 314 -1.10 11.90 24.06
C ASP A 314 -1.84 10.55 24.19
N GLY A 315 -2.40 10.03 23.09
CA GLY A 315 -3.24 8.84 23.10
C GLY A 315 -4.73 9.12 23.32
N ASP A 316 -5.17 10.37 23.24
CA ASP A 316 -6.59 10.72 23.41
C ASP A 316 -7.46 10.28 22.20
N LYS A 317 -8.74 10.03 22.46
CA LYS A 317 -9.77 9.49 21.53
C LYS A 317 -10.03 10.37 20.32
N ARG A 318 -9.63 11.64 20.36
CA ARG A 318 -9.85 12.63 19.29
C ARG A 318 -8.59 12.94 18.50
N THR A 319 -7.45 12.41 18.94
CA THR A 319 -6.15 12.72 18.36
C THR A 319 -6.09 12.12 16.95
N SER A 320 -6.17 13.01 15.98
CA SER A 320 -6.15 12.75 14.53
C SER A 320 -5.22 13.78 13.88
N CYS A 321 -5.06 13.73 12.56
CA CYS A 321 -4.33 14.73 11.80
C CYS A 321 -5.30 15.59 10.95
N PRO A 322 -6.13 16.45 11.58
CA PRO A 322 -7.06 17.31 10.84
C PRO A 322 -6.33 18.44 10.12
N PRO A 323 -6.99 19.16 9.19
CA PRO A 323 -6.44 20.35 8.55
C PRO A 323 -5.92 21.36 9.57
N GLY A 324 -4.72 21.89 9.32
CA GLY A 324 -4.05 22.84 10.22
C GLY A 324 -3.21 22.21 11.33
N SER A 325 -3.13 20.87 11.40
CA SER A 325 -2.27 20.18 12.37
C SER A 325 -0.79 20.37 12.03
N SER A 326 0.04 20.50 13.07
CA SER A 326 1.49 20.44 12.94
C SER A 326 1.96 18.99 13.01
N SER A 327 2.82 18.56 12.08
CA SER A 327 3.53 17.28 12.13
C SER A 327 4.89 17.41 12.81
N CYS A 328 5.53 16.28 13.09
CA CYS A 328 6.93 16.19 13.47
C CYS A 328 7.83 16.76 12.35
N LYS A 329 9.04 17.22 12.73
CA LYS A 329 9.98 17.85 11.78
C LYS A 329 10.60 16.88 10.77
N VAL A 330 10.73 15.61 11.15
CA VAL A 330 11.41 14.58 10.35
C VAL A 330 10.55 13.32 10.33
N PRO A 331 9.62 13.18 9.36
CA PRO A 331 8.73 12.01 9.25
C PRO A 331 9.48 10.66 9.22
N ASP A 332 10.68 10.61 8.65
CA ASP A 332 11.55 9.42 8.60
C ASP A 332 12.02 8.91 9.98
N THR A 333 11.73 9.63 11.05
CA THR A 333 11.95 9.14 12.42
C THR A 333 10.75 8.39 12.99
N HIS A 334 9.68 8.17 12.20
CA HIS A 334 8.44 7.53 12.64
C HIS A 334 7.99 6.44 11.66
N ILE A 335 7.39 5.36 12.19
CA ILE A 335 6.73 4.34 11.36
C ILE A 335 5.34 4.81 10.91
N PHE A 336 4.66 5.59 11.76
CA PHE A 336 3.32 6.08 11.52
C PHE A 336 3.34 7.56 11.16
N PHE A 337 2.74 7.92 10.02
CA PHE A 337 2.57 9.32 9.67
C PHE A 337 1.44 9.92 10.49
N ASP A 338 0.31 9.22 10.57
CA ASP A 338 -0.84 9.58 11.40
C ASP A 338 -1.29 8.37 12.23
N PRO A 339 -2.33 8.47 13.08
CA PRO A 339 -2.84 7.37 13.90
C PRO A 339 -3.18 6.06 13.16
N PHE A 340 -3.39 6.11 11.85
CA PHE A 340 -3.88 5.01 11.02
C PHE A 340 -2.94 4.61 9.89
N HIS A 341 -2.01 5.46 9.48
CA HIS A 341 -1.26 5.28 8.23
C HIS A 341 0.26 5.33 8.42
N PRO A 342 1.00 4.54 7.63
CA PRO A 342 2.45 4.53 7.66
C PRO A 342 3.07 5.79 7.03
N THR A 343 4.31 6.08 7.41
CA THR A 343 5.15 7.06 6.71
C THR A 343 5.62 6.55 5.35
N GLU A 344 6.10 7.45 4.49
CA GLU A 344 6.78 7.07 3.24
C GLU A 344 7.98 6.14 3.52
N LEU A 345 8.74 6.38 4.59
CA LEU A 345 9.83 5.50 5.01
C LEU A 345 9.33 4.08 5.30
N ALA A 346 8.26 3.92 6.09
CA ALA A 346 7.72 2.61 6.39
C ALA A 346 7.22 1.88 5.12
N ASN A 347 6.59 2.61 4.20
CA ASN A 347 6.19 2.09 2.89
C ASN A 347 7.41 1.69 2.03
N PHE A 348 8.49 2.46 2.09
CA PHE A 348 9.74 2.15 1.41
C PHE A 348 10.39 0.88 1.98
N MET A 349 10.56 0.80 3.30
CA MET A 349 11.11 -0.38 3.98
C MET A 349 10.32 -1.64 3.65
N TYR A 350 8.99 -1.53 3.57
CA TYR A 350 8.12 -2.61 3.13
C TYR A 350 8.46 -3.05 1.70
N SER A 351 8.61 -2.11 0.77
CA SER A 351 8.93 -2.41 -0.63
C SER A 351 10.28 -3.12 -0.76
N ILE A 352 11.28 -2.73 0.03
CA ILE A 352 12.58 -3.40 0.11
C ILE A 352 12.42 -4.83 0.65
N GLY A 353 11.67 -4.99 1.74
CA GLY A 353 11.37 -6.30 2.34
C GLY A 353 10.64 -7.27 1.39
N CYS A 354 9.74 -6.74 0.57
CA CYS A 354 8.95 -7.49 -0.40
C CYS A 354 9.75 -7.84 -1.66
N PHE A 355 10.32 -6.84 -2.34
CA PHE A 355 10.83 -7.01 -3.70
C PHE A 355 12.33 -7.31 -3.77
N GLN A 356 13.13 -6.76 -2.85
CA GLN A 356 14.58 -6.98 -2.82
C GLN A 356 14.96 -8.15 -1.91
N GLN A 357 14.43 -8.15 -0.68
CA GLN A 357 14.80 -9.16 0.32
C GLN A 357 13.96 -10.43 0.25
N ARG A 358 12.78 -10.37 -0.38
CA ARG A 358 11.83 -11.50 -0.52
C ARG A 358 11.45 -12.14 0.82
N LYS A 359 11.34 -11.32 1.87
CA LYS A 359 10.96 -11.77 3.23
C LYS A 359 9.50 -11.53 3.56
N VAL A 360 8.87 -10.58 2.87
CA VAL A 360 7.49 -10.14 3.14
C VAL A 360 6.50 -10.74 2.15
N CYS A 361 6.96 -11.00 0.93
CA CYS A 361 6.12 -11.45 -0.17
C CYS A 361 6.55 -12.84 -0.62
N GLU A 362 5.57 -13.69 -0.97
CA GLU A 362 5.77 -15.03 -1.50
C GLU A 362 4.71 -15.38 -2.55
N VAL A 363 5.09 -16.17 -3.56
CA VAL A 363 4.11 -16.74 -4.49
C VAL A 363 3.40 -17.89 -3.78
N VAL A 364 2.08 -17.79 -3.65
CA VAL A 364 1.23 -18.86 -3.09
C VAL A 364 0.54 -19.63 -4.20
#